data_AF-A0A4Q6IH71-F1
#
_entry.id   AF-A0A4Q6IH71-F1
#
_cell.length_a   1.000
_cell.length_b   1.000
_cell.length_c   1.000
_cell.angle_alpha   90.00
_cell.angle_beta   90.00
_cell.angle_gamma   90.00
#
_symmetry.space_group_name_H-M   'P 1'
#
loop_
_entity.id
_entity.type
_entity.pdbx_description
1 polymer ?
#
loop_
_entity_poly.entity_id
_entity_poly.type
_entity_poly.pdbx_seq_one_letter_code
_entity_poly.pdbx_strand_id
1 'polypeptide(L)'
;MPAALETTTAGEAVPAAGLNVAVRKAVLDEFRTRAQFAGRLAEIDALLWAQTDHGGELVSSTLQDHLRQLRILRVTEPEEGDRFVVTEGEGDSFEVLRPAYVDELTGKVVLAGHLRRVSARNSAVGEEE
;
A
#
# COMPACT_ATOMS: atom_id res chain seq x y z
N MET A 1 9.75 7.22 -48.72
CA MET A 1 8.54 6.38 -48.85
C MET A 1 8.55 5.34 -47.74
N PRO A 2 7.66 5.49 -46.76
CA PRO A 2 6.80 4.36 -46.42
C PRO A 2 5.33 4.73 -46.60
N ALA A 3 4.65 3.91 -47.38
CA ALA A 3 3.23 3.94 -47.64
C ALA A 3 2.52 3.20 -46.49
N ALA A 4 1.84 3.94 -45.60
CA ALA A 4 0.89 3.37 -44.64
C ALA A 4 -0.09 4.41 -44.07
N LEU A 5 -0.36 5.51 -44.79
CA LEU A 5 -1.28 6.55 -44.30
C LEU A 5 -2.50 6.78 -45.20
N GLU A 6 -2.73 5.91 -46.18
CA GLU A 6 -3.94 6.03 -47.00
C GLU A 6 -4.99 4.98 -46.63
N THR A 7 -6.19 5.51 -46.35
CA THR A 7 -7.49 4.86 -46.23
C THR A 7 -7.90 4.35 -44.84
N THR A 8 -8.39 5.28 -44.02
CA THR A 8 -9.65 5.03 -43.31
C THR A 8 -10.56 6.23 -43.53
N THR A 9 -11.38 6.07 -44.55
CA THR A 9 -12.55 6.89 -44.87
C THR A 9 -13.52 6.94 -43.70
N ALA A 10 -14.04 8.15 -43.47
CA ALA A 10 -15.41 8.45 -43.01
C ALA A 10 -15.88 7.79 -41.71
N GLY A 11 -15.85 8.57 -40.62
CA GLY A 11 -17.04 8.76 -39.76
C GLY A 11 -17.71 7.51 -39.17
N GLU A 12 -16.99 6.41 -38.97
CA GLU A 12 -17.50 5.31 -38.17
C GLU A 12 -17.42 5.73 -36.71
N ALA A 13 -18.50 6.34 -36.23
CA ALA A 13 -18.67 6.58 -34.80
C ALA A 13 -18.40 5.26 -34.10
N VAL A 14 -17.32 5.19 -33.31
CA VAL A 14 -17.01 4.02 -32.48
C VAL A 14 -18.33 3.62 -31.82
N PRO A 15 -18.87 2.42 -32.10
CA PRO A 15 -20.17 2.06 -31.57
C PRO A 15 -20.09 2.23 -30.06
N ALA A 16 -21.03 2.97 -29.46
CA ALA A 16 -20.92 3.41 -28.06
C ALA A 16 -20.64 2.24 -27.10
N ALA A 17 -21.06 1.02 -27.45
CA ALA A 17 -20.71 -0.22 -26.78
C ALA A 17 -19.19 -0.51 -26.74
N GLY A 18 -18.48 -0.36 -27.87
CA GLY A 18 -17.03 -0.54 -27.95
C GLY A 18 -16.26 0.49 -27.14
N LEU A 19 -16.71 1.75 -27.15
CA LEU A 19 -16.14 2.80 -26.30
C LEU A 19 -16.33 2.49 -24.81
N ASN A 20 -17.53 2.10 -24.39
CA ASN A 20 -17.81 1.75 -22.99
C ASN A 20 -16.95 0.57 -22.50
N VAL A 21 -16.73 -0.43 -23.34
CA VAL A 21 -15.85 -1.57 -23.03
C VAL A 21 -14.40 -1.10 -22.88
N ALA A 22 -13.90 -0.27 -23.81
CA ALA A 22 -12.54 0.27 -23.76
C ALA A 22 -12.31 1.13 -22.51
N VAL A 23 -13.25 2.02 -22.19
CA VAL A 23 -13.19 2.87 -20.99
C VAL A 23 -13.20 2.03 -19.72
N ARG A 24 -14.12 1.05 -19.62
CA ARG A 24 -14.16 0.14 -18.46
C ARG A 24 -12.84 -0.59 -18.28
N LYS A 25 -12.27 -1.12 -19.37
CA LYS A 25 -10.98 -1.81 -19.33
C LYS A 25 -9.87 -0.87 -18.85
N ALA A 26 -9.74 0.32 -19.45
CA ALA A 26 -8.72 1.29 -19.08
C ALA A 26 -8.80 1.68 -17.60
N VAL A 27 -10.01 1.91 -17.09
CA VAL A 27 -10.23 2.21 -15.67
C VAL A 27 -9.80 1.05 -14.78
N LEU A 28 -10.20 -0.19 -15.09
CA LEU A 28 -9.81 -1.37 -14.31
C LEU A 28 -8.30 -1.62 -14.34
N ASP A 29 -7.65 -1.39 -15.48
CA ASP A 29 -6.20 -1.53 -15.63
C ASP A 29 -5.45 -0.46 -14.83
N GLU A 30 -5.96 0.78 -14.78
CA GLU A 30 -5.40 1.85 -13.94
C GLU A 30 -5.53 1.52 -12.45
N PHE A 31 -6.71 1.06 -11.99
CA PHE A 31 -6.89 0.63 -10.60
C PHE A 31 -5.97 -0.54 -10.24
N ARG A 32 -5.75 -1.48 -11.15
CA ARG A 32 -4.81 -2.60 -10.94
C ARG A 32 -3.38 -2.09 -10.80
N THR A 33 -2.96 -1.17 -11.69
CA THR A 33 -1.63 -0.56 -11.67
C THR A 33 -1.40 0.20 -10.36
N ARG A 34 -2.37 1.02 -9.95
CA ARG A 34 -2.31 1.73 -8.66
C ARG A 34 -2.19 0.77 -7.49
N ALA A 35 -3.00 -0.30 -7.44
CA ALA A 35 -2.96 -1.28 -6.36
C ALA A 35 -1.60 -1.99 -6.27
N GLN A 36 -1.01 -2.35 -7.40
CA GLN A 36 0.32 -2.96 -7.44
C GLN A 36 1.40 -1.99 -6.94
N PHE A 37 1.36 -0.74 -7.38
CA PHE A 37 2.32 0.27 -6.94
C PHE A 37 2.21 0.55 -5.43
N ALA A 38 0.98 0.71 -4.93
CA ALA A 38 0.69 0.87 -3.51
C ALA A 38 1.23 -0.30 -2.68
N GLY A 39 0.98 -1.54 -3.12
CA GLY A 39 1.48 -2.75 -2.46
C GLY A 39 3.00 -2.78 -2.39
N ARG A 40 3.69 -2.48 -3.51
CA ARG A 40 5.16 -2.44 -3.53
C ARG A 40 5.74 -1.35 -2.63
N LEU A 41 5.13 -0.17 -2.61
CA LEU A 41 5.58 0.92 -1.74
C LEU A 41 5.42 0.55 -0.25
N ALA A 42 4.28 -0.04 0.11
CA ALA A 42 4.02 -0.54 1.45
C ALA A 42 5.03 -1.64 1.85
N GLU A 43 5.34 -2.58 0.94
CA GLU A 43 6.37 -3.61 1.16
C GLU A 43 7.74 -3.00 1.46
N ILE A 44 8.16 -2.00 0.68
CA ILE A 44 9.46 -1.33 0.86
C ILE A 44 9.51 -0.60 2.20
N ASP A 45 8.49 0.19 2.52
CA ASP A 45 8.40 0.93 3.78
C ASP A 45 8.36 -0.02 4.99
N ALA A 46 7.65 -1.15 4.89
CA ALA A 46 7.59 -2.17 5.94
C ALA A 46 8.94 -2.88 6.16
N LEU A 47 9.71 -3.09 5.09
CA LEU A 47 11.06 -3.66 5.17
C LEU A 47 12.05 -2.69 5.81
N LEU A 48 11.94 -1.41 5.47
CA LEU A 48 12.77 -0.36 6.09
C LEU A 48 12.42 -0.19 7.56
N TRP A 49 11.13 -0.24 7.92
CA TRP A 49 10.68 -0.18 9.31
C TRP A 49 11.35 -1.23 10.20
N ALA A 50 11.63 -2.42 9.66
CA ALA A 50 12.28 -3.49 10.41
C ALA A 50 13.79 -3.28 10.61
N GLN A 51 14.39 -2.21 10.08
CA GLN A 51 15.80 -1.87 10.27
C GLN A 51 16.01 -0.91 11.43
N THR A 52 17.18 -0.97 12.08
CA THR A 52 17.49 -0.21 13.29
C THR A 52 17.31 1.30 13.14
N ASP A 53 17.62 1.87 11.97
CA ASP A 53 17.49 3.30 11.66
C ASP A 53 16.26 3.63 10.81
N HIS A 54 15.39 2.65 10.56
CA HIS A 54 14.22 2.78 9.69
C HIS A 54 14.55 3.27 8.27
N GLY A 55 15.77 3.01 7.77
CA GLY A 55 16.27 3.51 6.49
C GLY A 55 16.84 4.93 6.53
N GLY A 56 16.92 5.55 7.71
CA GLY A 56 17.37 6.92 7.91
C GLY A 56 16.30 7.97 7.61
N GLU A 57 16.52 9.19 8.11
CA GLU A 57 15.54 10.28 8.06
C GLU A 57 15.14 10.68 6.63
N LEU A 58 16.10 10.73 5.70
CA LEU A 58 15.83 11.12 4.32
C LEU A 58 14.92 10.12 3.59
N VAL A 59 15.17 8.83 3.76
CA VAL A 59 14.38 7.78 3.08
C VAL A 59 13.00 7.68 3.72
N SER A 60 12.93 7.66 5.05
CA SER A 60 11.66 7.56 5.78
C SER A 60 10.73 8.75 5.51
N SER A 61 11.24 9.98 5.48
CA SER A 61 10.45 11.17 5.12
C SER A 61 9.96 11.12 3.66
N THR A 62 10.84 10.73 2.73
CA THR A 62 10.48 10.59 1.31
C THR A 62 9.37 9.54 1.14
N LEU A 63 9.48 8.38 1.77
CA LEU A 63 8.45 7.34 1.71
C LEU A 63 7.14 7.79 2.34
N GLN A 64 7.19 8.48 3.47
CA GLN A 64 6.01 9.03 4.11
C GLN A 64 5.26 10.01 3.18
N ASP A 65 5.98 10.84 2.44
CA ASP A 65 5.37 11.73 1.44
C ASP A 65 4.73 10.96 0.28
N HIS A 66 5.37 9.90 -0.21
CA HIS A 66 4.78 9.05 -1.27
C HIS A 66 3.54 8.29 -0.78
N LEU A 67 3.56 7.76 0.44
CA LEU A 67 2.39 7.13 1.07
C LEU A 67 1.23 8.13 1.16
N ARG A 68 1.50 9.36 1.61
CA ARG A 68 0.51 10.44 1.68
C ARG A 68 -0.06 10.78 0.30
N GLN A 69 0.79 10.92 -0.72
CA GLN A 69 0.35 11.23 -2.09
C GLN A 69 -0.56 10.13 -2.66
N LEU A 70 -0.29 8.87 -2.33
CA LEU A 70 -1.11 7.74 -2.76
C LEU A 70 -2.35 7.50 -1.87
N ARG A 71 -2.52 8.27 -0.80
CA ARG A 71 -3.58 8.08 0.21
C ARG A 71 -3.49 6.70 0.87
N ILE A 72 -2.27 6.30 1.21
CA ILE A 72 -1.98 5.08 1.97
C ILE A 72 -1.65 5.51 3.39
N LEU A 73 -2.46 5.04 4.34
CA LEU A 73 -2.25 5.25 5.77
C LEU A 73 -1.36 4.12 6.31
N ARG A 74 -0.25 4.51 6.97
CA ARG A 74 0.53 3.61 7.83
C ARG A 74 -0.14 3.55 9.20
N VAL A 75 -0.42 2.34 9.67
CA VAL A 75 -1.06 2.06 10.95
C VAL A 75 -0.06 1.36 11.86
N THR A 76 0.09 1.88 13.07
CA THR A 76 1.02 1.38 14.10
C THR A 76 0.33 0.99 15.39
N GLU A 77 -0.98 1.18 15.48
CA GLU A 77 -1.80 0.95 16.66
C GLU A 77 -2.30 -0.50 16.64
N PRO A 78 -1.80 -1.39 17.53
CA PRO A 78 -2.13 -2.81 17.51
C PRO A 78 -3.60 -3.12 17.86
N GLU A 79 -4.32 -2.17 18.46
CA GLU A 79 -5.75 -2.30 18.80
C GLU A 79 -6.65 -2.37 17.56
N GLU A 80 -6.17 -1.92 16.40
CA GLU A 80 -6.84 -2.06 15.11
C GLU A 80 -6.62 -3.47 14.52
N GLY A 81 -6.96 -4.49 15.31
CA GLY A 81 -6.51 -5.87 15.10
C GLY A 81 -6.94 -6.54 13.78
N ASP A 82 -7.95 -6.01 13.08
CA ASP A 82 -8.35 -6.51 11.75
C ASP A 82 -7.36 -6.16 10.63
N ARG A 83 -6.39 -5.28 10.91
CA ARG A 83 -5.34 -4.83 9.97
C ARG A 83 -4.02 -5.59 10.16
N PHE A 84 -3.93 -6.43 11.19
CA PHE A 84 -2.70 -7.08 11.60
C PHE A 84 -2.82 -8.60 11.67
N VAL A 85 -1.68 -9.27 11.54
CA VAL A 85 -1.52 -10.70 11.77
C VAL A 85 -0.54 -10.89 12.93
N VAL A 86 -0.91 -11.70 13.91
CA VAL A 86 -0.01 -12.10 15.00
C VAL A 86 0.90 -13.20 14.50
N THR A 87 2.21 -12.96 14.45
CA THR A 87 3.17 -13.89 13.85
C THR A 87 3.93 -14.73 14.88
N GLU A 88 4.14 -14.22 16.08
CA GLU A 88 4.94 -14.89 17.11
C GLU A 88 4.69 -14.36 18.53
N GLY A 89 5.30 -15.01 19.52
CA GLY A 89 5.32 -14.60 20.92
C GLY A 89 4.19 -15.16 21.79
N GLU A 90 4.29 -14.89 23.09
CA GLU A 90 3.32 -15.26 24.12
C GLU A 90 3.04 -14.07 25.04
N GLY A 91 1.82 -13.98 25.55
CA GLY A 91 1.35 -12.89 26.41
C GLY A 91 0.05 -12.25 25.93
N ASP A 92 -0.33 -11.20 26.65
CA ASP A 92 -1.62 -10.52 26.52
C ASP A 92 -1.50 -9.14 25.85
N SER A 93 -0.29 -8.65 25.62
CA SER A 93 0.00 -7.37 24.97
C SER A 93 0.60 -7.59 23.59
N PHE A 94 0.51 -6.58 22.73
CA PHE A 94 1.03 -6.62 21.36
C PHE A 94 2.14 -5.60 21.15
N GLU A 95 3.17 -6.02 20.42
CA GLU A 95 4.25 -5.18 19.91
C GLU A 95 4.19 -5.21 18.38
N VAL A 96 4.31 -4.04 17.76
CA VAL A 96 4.27 -3.92 16.29
C VAL A 96 5.65 -4.23 15.71
N LEU A 97 5.76 -5.37 15.03
CA LEU A 97 6.96 -5.73 14.28
C LEU A 97 7.00 -5.06 12.91
N ARG A 98 5.84 -4.95 12.27
CA ARG A 98 5.66 -4.23 11.00
C ARG A 98 4.32 -3.49 11.00
N PRO A 99 4.28 -2.24 10.53
CA PRO A 99 3.03 -1.50 10.40
C PRO A 99 2.10 -2.15 9.37
N ALA A 100 0.81 -1.88 9.52
CA ALA A 100 -0.18 -2.18 8.49
C ALA A 100 -0.34 -0.97 7.55
N TYR A 101 -0.82 -1.21 6.34
CA TYR A 101 -1.03 -0.19 5.33
C TYR A 101 -2.45 -0.28 4.79
N VAL A 102 -3.19 0.83 4.85
CA VAL A 102 -4.59 0.91 4.42
C VAL A 102 -4.73 1.94 3.32
N ASP A 103 -5.43 1.60 2.23
CA ASP A 103 -5.82 2.56 1.21
C ASP A 103 -7.00 3.37 1.72
N GLU A 104 -6.78 4.65 2.04
CA GLU A 104 -7.79 5.53 2.61
C GLU A 104 -8.98 5.75 1.66
N LEU A 105 -8.79 5.57 0.35
CA LEU A 105 -9.87 5.73 -0.62
C LEU A 105 -10.88 4.59 -0.55
N THR A 106 -10.44 3.39 -0.18
CA THR A 106 -11.26 2.18 -0.20
C THR A 106 -11.48 1.57 1.18
N GLY A 107 -10.71 2.00 2.18
CA GLY A 107 -10.65 1.40 3.52
C GLY A 107 -10.03 0.00 3.55
N LYS A 108 -9.47 -0.47 2.43
CA LYS A 108 -8.93 -1.83 2.34
C LYS A 108 -7.48 -1.87 2.78
N VAL A 109 -7.12 -2.95 3.46
CA VAL A 109 -5.74 -3.28 3.76
C VAL A 109 -4.99 -3.56 2.46
N VAL A 110 -3.95 -2.76 2.21
CA VAL A 110 -2.99 -2.92 1.12
C VAL A 110 -1.94 -3.96 1.52
N LEU A 111 -1.45 -3.86 2.76
CA LEU A 111 -0.51 -4.79 3.35
C LEU A 111 -0.83 -4.93 4.84
N ALA A 112 -1.03 -6.18 5.30
CA ALA A 112 -1.29 -6.44 6.71
C ALA A 112 -0.01 -6.23 7.54
N GLY A 113 -0.17 -5.62 8.71
CA GLY A 113 0.92 -5.45 9.66
C GLY A 113 1.20 -6.74 10.43
N HIS A 114 2.35 -6.81 11.07
CA HIS A 114 2.75 -7.96 11.88
C HIS A 114 2.89 -7.56 13.34
N LEU A 115 2.29 -8.37 14.21
CA LEU A 115 2.37 -8.20 15.66
C LEU A 115 3.10 -9.38 16.30
N ARG A 116 3.83 -9.09 17.36
CA ARG A 116 4.34 -10.07 18.32
C ARG A 116 3.58 -9.95 19.63
N ARG A 117 3.19 -11.07 20.22
CA ARG A 117 2.69 -11.10 21.60
C ARG A 117 3.85 -10.94 22.57
N VAL A 118 3.67 -10.06 23.54
CA VAL A 118 4.63 -9.80 24.61
C VAL A 118 3.93 -9.82 25.96
N SER A 119 4.67 -10.22 26.99
CA SER A 119 4.21 -10.09 28.36
C SER A 119 4.12 -8.62 28.74
N ALA A 120 3.05 -8.20 29.42
CA ALA A 120 2.78 -6.80 29.79
C ALA A 120 3.92 -6.12 30.59
N ARG A 121 4.80 -6.90 31.24
CA ARG A 121 5.99 -6.37 31.93
C ARG A 121 7.10 -5.89 30.98
N ASN A 122 7.17 -6.39 29.75
CA ASN A 122 8.18 -6.00 28.76
C ASN A 122 7.76 -4.80 27.91
N SER A 123 6.45 -4.52 27.80
CA SER A 123 5.93 -3.38 27.03
C SER A 123 6.27 -2.02 27.65
N ALA A 124 6.64 -1.98 28.93
CA ALA A 124 6.96 -0.74 29.67
C ALA A 124 8.46 -0.35 29.63
N VAL A 125 9.30 -1.07 28.88
CA VAL A 125 10.77 -0.88 28.88
C VAL A 125 11.27 -0.10 27.64
N GLY A 126 10.35 0.45 26.84
CA GLY A 126 10.69 1.21 25.61
C GLY A 126 10.77 2.74 25.79
N GLU A 127 10.47 3.27 26.97
CA GLU A 127 10.56 4.71 27.28
C GLU A 127 11.64 4.94 28.35
N GLU A 128 12.92 4.91 27.98
CA GLU A 128 14.02 5.58 28.71
C GLU A 128 15.35 5.38 27.96
N GLU A 129 15.75 6.36 27.13
CA GLU A 129 17.11 6.92 27.10
C GLU A 129 17.14 8.34 26.51
#